data_AF-A0AAX6G465-F1
#
_entry.id   AF-A0AAX6G465-F1
#
_cell.length_a   1.000
_cell.length_b   1.000
_cell.length_c   1.000
_cell.angle_alpha   90.00
_cell.angle_beta   90.00
_cell.angle_gamma   90.00
#
_symmetry.space_group_name_H-M   'P 1'
#
loop_
_entity.id
_entity.type
_entity.pdbx_description
1 polymer ?
#
loop_
_entity_poly.entity_id
_entity_poly.type
_entity_poly.pdbx_seq_one_letter_code
_entity_poly.pdbx_strand_id
1 'polypeptide(L)'
;MHMTFSQMKRRRKTMISMVMRRVTQDLMEVILVITMGTSHLVALEVVLVDGRQWVVKEIVNPSPLTLVVTLVLVGVHLVLTSVICSLACLAVVWVWVKYSGFSGSGGQNMRSASSGSIENINSQFFNKRIKDQGMTWLLLFYTPSAKGYHVLESIAEDVANSLQGAVKAGKINCLVEKTLCKDLGVSPSKSSRLYVYSYASGGRGSLVEYTGDFDTKSLKTFCQDYLPRFSKRVDLRRFDFSSQTMDNLPQVLLVSTKKDTPVMWRALSGLYNKRFMFYDAEVHDASHPMLKRLGVENFPAVIGRMVNGEEHVLREGITVKDLKSGISDLRAMLDDFEKKNGR
;
A
#
# COMPACT_ATOMS: atom_id res chain seq x y z
N MET A 1 -31.85 28.36 18.44
CA MET A 1 -32.13 27.60 19.67
C MET A 1 -30.85 27.61 20.50
N HIS A 2 -30.77 28.45 21.52
CA HIS A 2 -29.61 28.54 22.41
C HIS A 2 -29.70 27.39 23.42
N MET A 3 -28.79 26.42 23.36
CA MET A 3 -28.60 25.44 24.42
C MET A 3 -27.26 25.72 25.09
N THR A 4 -27.32 26.30 26.29
CA THR A 4 -26.16 26.49 27.16
C THR A 4 -26.06 25.25 28.05
N PHE A 5 -25.02 24.43 27.86
CA PHE A 5 -24.67 23.37 28.80
C PHE A 5 -23.47 23.82 29.64
N SER A 6 -23.72 24.12 30.91
CA SER A 6 -22.68 24.28 31.92
C SER A 6 -22.55 22.94 32.67
N GLN A 7 -21.43 22.25 32.48
CA GLN A 7 -21.01 21.17 33.37
C GLN A 7 -19.70 21.61 34.04
N MET A 8 -19.85 22.20 35.21
CA MET A 8 -18.76 22.44 36.15
C MET A 8 -18.41 21.13 36.86
N LYS A 9 -17.22 20.57 36.57
CA LYS A 9 -16.55 19.67 37.52
C LYS A 9 -15.26 20.32 38.01
N ARG A 10 -15.37 20.85 39.23
CA ARG A 10 -14.36 21.62 39.94
C ARG A 10 -13.24 20.70 40.43
N ARG A 11 -12.07 20.72 39.79
CA ARG A 11 -10.73 20.58 40.40
C ARG A 11 -9.65 20.98 39.38
N ARG A 12 -9.01 22.12 39.66
CA ARG A 12 -7.95 22.83 38.90
C ARG A 12 -8.43 23.65 37.68
N LYS A 13 -7.78 24.80 37.46
CA LYS A 13 -8.24 26.00 36.71
C LYS A 13 -8.32 25.78 35.18
N THR A 14 -9.32 25.03 34.73
CA THR A 14 -9.64 24.86 33.30
C THR A 14 -11.01 25.49 33.02
N MET A 15 -11.07 26.50 32.14
CA MET A 15 -12.33 26.88 31.50
C MET A 15 -12.39 26.23 30.12
N ILE A 16 -13.46 25.46 29.88
CA ILE A 16 -13.81 24.94 28.57
C ILE A 16 -15.07 25.68 28.15
N SER A 17 -14.97 26.50 27.11
CA SER A 17 -16.13 27.09 26.43
C SER A 17 -16.31 26.40 25.09
N MET A 18 -17.51 25.90 24.85
CA MET A 18 -17.89 25.26 23.60
C MET A 18 -19.00 26.09 22.98
N VAL A 19 -18.71 26.69 21.82
CA VAL A 19 -19.69 27.48 21.06
C VAL A 19 -19.98 26.74 19.77
N MET A 20 -21.21 26.24 19.63
CA MET A 20 -21.72 25.72 18.37
C MET A 20 -22.42 26.84 17.61
N ARG A 21 -21.97 27.10 16.38
CA ARG A 21 -22.61 28.06 15.49
C ARG A 21 -23.13 27.31 14.26
N ARG A 22 -24.41 27.47 13.97
CA ARG A 22 -25.04 26.93 12.76
C ARG A 22 -24.75 27.89 11.61
N VAL A 23 -24.03 27.43 10.59
CA VAL A 23 -23.61 28.26 9.45
C VAL A 23 -24.59 28.09 8.27
N THR A 24 -25.05 26.86 7.99
CA THR A 24 -26.14 26.55 7.04
C THR A 24 -26.95 25.32 7.50
N GLN A 25 -27.94 24.86 6.72
CA GLN A 25 -28.77 23.67 7.07
C GLN A 25 -27.95 22.38 7.21
N ASP A 26 -26.82 22.27 6.50
CA ASP A 26 -25.97 21.07 6.46
C ASP A 26 -24.55 21.26 7.05
N LEU A 27 -24.24 22.45 7.59
CA LEU A 27 -22.93 22.74 8.22
C LEU A 27 -23.09 23.28 9.64
N MET A 28 -22.52 22.55 10.60
CA MET A 28 -22.30 23.01 11.96
C MET A 28 -20.82 23.25 12.20
N GLU A 29 -20.51 24.44 12.71
CA GLU A 29 -19.16 24.82 13.13
C GLU A 29 -19.06 24.65 14.66
N VAL A 30 -18.10 23.85 15.11
CA VAL A 30 -17.84 23.61 16.53
C VAL A 30 -16.55 24.29 16.90
N ILE A 31 -16.65 25.39 17.65
CA ILE A 31 -15.49 26.14 18.14
C ILE A 31 -15.29 25.76 19.61
N LEU A 32 -14.18 25.06 19.88
CA LEU A 32 -13.76 24.68 21.22
C LEU A 32 -12.68 25.66 21.69
N VAL A 33 -12.98 26.47 22.71
CA VAL A 33 -12.01 27.41 23.31
C VAL A 33 -11.66 26.91 24.70
N ILE A 34 -10.40 26.53 24.89
CA ILE A 34 -9.87 26.08 26.18
C ILE A 34 -8.87 27.12 26.69
N THR A 35 -9.16 27.72 27.83
CA THR A 35 -8.23 28.60 28.55
C THR A 35 -7.73 27.88 29.81
N MET A 36 -6.43 27.58 29.82
CA MET A 36 -5.74 26.95 30.96
C MET A 36 -4.75 27.94 31.55
N GLY A 37 -4.92 28.23 32.85
CA GLY A 37 -3.96 29.03 33.60
C GLY A 37 -2.64 28.28 33.75
N THR A 38 -1.58 28.87 33.18
CA THR A 38 -0.16 28.53 33.32
C THR A 38 0.18 27.05 33.49
N SER A 39 0.63 26.49 32.36
CA SER A 39 1.50 25.32 32.21
C SER A 39 0.80 23.98 31.93
N HIS A 40 1.22 23.39 30.80
CA HIS A 40 0.84 22.12 30.15
C HIS A 40 -0.33 22.20 29.14
N LEU A 41 -0.01 22.06 27.85
CA LEU A 41 -0.98 21.74 26.80
C LEU A 41 -1.25 20.24 26.77
N VAL A 42 -2.52 19.90 26.58
CA VAL A 42 -3.00 18.54 26.38
C VAL A 42 -3.69 18.50 25.02
N ALA A 43 -3.22 17.65 24.11
CA ALA A 43 -3.94 17.37 22.88
C ALA A 43 -5.04 16.33 23.19
N LEU A 44 -6.26 16.59 22.74
CA LEU A 44 -7.40 15.70 22.93
C LEU A 44 -7.80 15.10 21.58
N GLU A 45 -7.81 13.78 21.48
CA GLU A 45 -8.40 13.08 20.36
C GLU A 45 -9.87 12.79 20.69
N VAL A 46 -10.79 13.22 19.82
CA VAL A 46 -12.23 13.00 19.97
C VAL A 46 -12.63 11.90 18.99
N VAL A 47 -12.83 10.69 19.51
CA VAL A 47 -13.20 9.53 18.71
C VAL A 47 -14.71 9.29 18.82
N LEU A 48 -15.37 9.17 17.65
CA LEU A 48 -16.77 8.78 17.57
C LEU A 48 -16.86 7.26 17.77
N VAL A 49 -17.44 6.83 18.89
CA VAL A 49 -17.67 5.41 19.18
C VAL A 49 -19.16 5.18 18.93
N ASP A 50 -19.48 4.51 17.83
CA ASP A 50 -20.85 4.05 17.45
C ASP A 50 -21.91 5.14 17.18
N GLY A 51 -21.52 6.32 16.71
CA GLY A 51 -22.47 7.31 16.17
C GLY A 51 -23.36 8.01 17.18
N ARG A 52 -23.20 7.74 18.49
CA ARG A 52 -23.95 8.42 19.57
C ARG A 52 -23.11 8.86 20.76
N GLN A 53 -21.85 8.42 20.86
CA GLN A 53 -21.01 8.73 22.02
C GLN A 53 -19.62 9.20 21.59
N TRP A 54 -19.13 10.23 22.27
CA TRP A 54 -17.82 10.82 22.04
C TRP A 54 -16.91 10.48 23.20
N VAL A 55 -15.76 9.86 22.93
CA VAL A 55 -14.73 9.59 23.94
C VAL A 55 -13.55 10.51 23.69
N VAL A 56 -13.18 11.27 24.71
CA VAL A 56 -12.02 12.18 24.68
C VAL A 56 -10.84 11.42 25.28
N LYS A 57 -9.79 11.18 24.50
CA LYS A 57 -8.57 10.50 24.95
C LYS A 57 -7.44 11.51 25.12
N GLU A 58 -6.77 11.45 26.27
CA GLU A 58 -5.68 12.35 26.64
C GLU A 58 -4.36 11.92 25.97
N ILE A 59 -3.73 12.82 25.20
CA ILE A 59 -2.38 12.64 24.68
C ILE A 59 -1.46 13.62 25.41
N VAL A 60 -0.54 13.07 26.21
CA VAL A 60 0.46 13.84 26.96
C VAL A 60 1.65 14.13 26.04
N ASN A 61 1.94 15.41 25.78
CA ASN A 61 3.19 15.82 25.16
C ASN A 61 3.73 17.12 25.80
N PRO A 62 5.03 17.22 26.13
CA PRO A 62 5.55 18.32 26.95
C PRO A 62 6.14 19.45 26.09
N SER A 63 5.37 20.50 25.77
CA SER A 63 5.95 21.79 25.36
C SER A 63 4.95 22.95 25.51
N PRO A 64 5.39 24.18 25.83
CA PRO A 64 4.50 25.30 26.14
C PRO A 64 4.24 26.16 24.88
N LEU A 65 3.28 25.80 24.04
CA LEU A 65 2.83 26.63 22.90
C LEU A 65 1.30 26.56 22.73
N THR A 66 0.61 27.69 22.83
CA THR A 66 -0.85 27.76 22.64
C THR A 66 -1.21 27.38 21.20
N LEU A 67 -1.99 26.32 21.04
CA LEU A 67 -2.26 25.68 19.76
C LEU A 67 -3.75 25.81 19.45
N VAL A 68 -4.10 26.53 18.38
CA VAL A 68 -5.49 26.65 17.93
C VAL A 68 -5.73 25.63 16.83
N VAL A 69 -6.61 24.67 17.11
CA VAL A 69 -6.97 23.58 16.20
C VAL A 69 -8.36 23.84 15.64
N THR A 70 -8.47 23.92 14.31
CA THR A 70 -9.76 24.00 13.62
C THR A 70 -10.03 22.66 12.94
N LEU A 71 -11.15 22.04 13.30
CA LEU A 71 -11.60 20.79 12.72
C LEU A 71 -12.92 21.05 11.99
N VAL A 72 -12.98 20.61 10.73
CA VAL A 72 -14.18 20.70 9.90
C VAL A 72 -14.70 19.30 9.66
N LEU A 73 -16.00 19.10 9.90
CA LEU A 73 -16.66 17.83 9.62
C LEU A 73 -16.96 17.74 8.12
N VAL A 74 -16.40 16.74 7.44
CA VAL A 74 -16.71 16.46 6.03
C VAL A 74 -17.28 15.04 5.95
N GLY A 75 -18.61 14.95 5.79
CA GLY A 75 -19.33 13.68 5.90
C GLY A 75 -19.26 13.13 7.33
N VAL A 76 -18.73 11.91 7.49
CA VAL A 76 -18.54 11.25 8.81
C VAL A 76 -17.13 11.40 9.38
N HIS A 77 -16.23 12.10 8.68
CA HIS A 77 -14.85 12.26 9.11
C HIS A 77 -14.59 13.69 9.60
N LEU A 78 -13.92 13.82 10.74
CA LEU A 78 -13.31 15.08 11.16
C LEU A 78 -12.02 15.29 10.36
N VAL A 79 -11.92 16.41 9.67
CA VAL A 79 -10.73 16.81 8.92
C VAL A 79 -10.09 17.99 9.62
N LEU A 80 -8.80 17.85 9.95
CA LEU A 80 -7.97 18.92 10.50
C LEU A 80 -7.65 19.92 9.39
N THR A 81 -8.22 21.11 9.43
CA THR A 81 -8.07 22.10 8.36
C THR A 81 -7.02 23.16 8.67
N SER A 82 -6.75 23.43 9.95
CA SER A 82 -5.66 24.33 10.32
C SER A 82 -5.16 24.08 11.73
N VAL A 83 -3.84 24.22 11.88
CA VAL A 83 -3.16 24.34 13.18
C VAL A 83 -2.42 25.66 13.16
N ILE A 84 -2.88 26.63 13.97
CA ILE A 84 -2.22 27.93 14.09
C ILE A 84 -1.46 27.96 15.41
N CYS A 85 -0.15 28.18 15.32
CA CYS A 85 0.74 28.42 16.45
C CYS A 85 1.04 29.92 16.50
N SER A 86 0.47 30.65 17.46
CA SER A 86 0.71 32.09 17.58
C SER A 86 2.10 32.36 18.15
N LEU A 87 3.07 32.59 17.28
CA LEU A 87 4.19 33.49 17.52
C LEU A 87 4.16 34.56 16.44
N ALA A 88 4.16 35.82 16.85
CA ALA A 88 4.11 36.97 15.96
C ALA A 88 5.21 36.90 14.88
N CYS A 89 4.82 36.69 13.64
CA CYS A 89 5.51 37.20 12.45
C CYS A 89 4.55 37.16 11.25
N LEU A 90 4.37 38.32 10.64
CA LEU A 90 3.65 38.51 9.39
C LEU A 90 4.35 37.73 8.26
N ALA A 91 3.68 36.71 7.73
CA ALA A 91 3.94 36.23 6.38
C ALA A 91 2.64 35.70 5.79
N VAL A 92 2.03 36.50 4.91
CA VAL A 92 0.90 36.07 4.08
C VAL A 92 1.46 35.14 3.01
N VAL A 93 1.33 33.83 3.21
CA VAL A 93 1.64 32.84 2.17
C VAL A 93 0.40 32.70 1.28
N TRP A 94 0.49 33.23 0.05
CA TRP A 94 -0.47 32.95 -1.01
C TRP A 94 -0.22 31.55 -1.56
N VAL A 95 -1.15 30.62 -1.36
CA VAL A 95 -1.15 29.32 -2.06
C VAL A 95 -2.07 29.42 -3.27
N TRP A 96 -1.49 29.35 -4.47
CA TRP A 96 -2.23 29.16 -5.72
C TRP A 96 -2.66 27.70 -5.85
N VAL A 97 -3.96 27.43 -5.96
CA VAL A 97 -4.49 26.15 -6.44
C VAL A 97 -4.91 26.35 -7.90
N LYS A 98 -4.16 25.75 -8.83
CA LYS A 98 -4.53 25.67 -10.25
C LYS A 98 -5.74 24.75 -10.39
N TYR A 99 -6.90 25.32 -10.74
CA TYR A 99 -7.99 24.57 -11.35
C TYR A 99 -7.58 24.22 -12.78
N SER A 100 -7.40 22.93 -13.09
CA SER A 100 -7.30 22.46 -14.48
C SER A 100 -8.64 21.85 -14.87
N GLY A 101 -9.20 22.40 -15.95
CA GLY A 101 -10.58 22.23 -16.35
C GLY A 101 -10.91 20.86 -16.96
N PHE A 102 -12.20 20.57 -16.89
CA PHE A 102 -12.89 19.58 -17.70
C PHE A 102 -12.77 19.89 -19.19
N SER A 103 -12.37 18.92 -20.00
CA SER A 103 -12.96 18.64 -21.33
C SER A 103 -12.42 17.34 -21.93
N GLY A 104 -13.29 16.57 -22.59
CA GLY A 104 -12.92 15.68 -23.70
C GLY A 104 -13.00 14.17 -23.46
N SER A 105 -14.09 13.55 -23.93
CA SER A 105 -14.33 12.11 -24.04
C SER A 105 -13.28 11.34 -24.86
N GLY A 106 -13.03 10.09 -24.45
CA GLY A 106 -12.33 9.07 -25.24
C GLY A 106 -12.04 7.83 -24.39
N GLY A 107 -12.93 6.84 -24.43
CA GLY A 107 -12.88 5.69 -23.53
C GLY A 107 -11.71 4.74 -23.76
N GLN A 108 -11.19 4.17 -22.66
CA GLN A 108 -10.90 2.74 -22.53
C GLN A 108 -11.14 2.33 -21.06
N ASN A 109 -11.94 1.29 -20.88
CA ASN A 109 -12.47 0.84 -19.59
C ASN A 109 -11.45 -0.04 -18.86
N MET A 110 -10.41 0.55 -18.27
CA MET A 110 -9.52 -0.15 -17.34
C MET A 110 -10.05 0.06 -15.93
N ARG A 111 -10.94 -0.83 -15.48
CA ARG A 111 -11.41 -0.84 -14.08
C ARG A 111 -10.21 -1.08 -13.17
N SER A 112 -9.69 0.00 -12.59
CA SER A 112 -8.72 -0.02 -11.50
C SER A 112 -9.27 -0.93 -10.41
N ALA A 113 -8.50 -1.96 -10.04
CA ALA A 113 -8.86 -2.84 -8.94
C ALA A 113 -8.94 -1.99 -7.66
N SER A 114 -10.07 -2.05 -6.96
CA SER A 114 -10.27 -1.42 -5.65
C SER A 114 -9.11 -1.77 -4.74
N SER A 115 -8.38 -0.74 -4.32
CA SER A 115 -7.21 -0.91 -3.48
C SER A 115 -7.65 -1.14 -2.03
N GLY A 116 -7.45 -2.36 -1.51
CA GLY A 116 -7.50 -2.68 -0.08
C GLY A 116 -8.62 -3.63 0.37
N SER A 117 -9.63 -3.91 -0.46
CA SER A 117 -10.74 -4.80 -0.09
C SER A 117 -10.47 -6.26 -0.45
N ILE A 118 -10.94 -7.19 0.40
CA ILE A 118 -10.95 -8.63 0.08
C ILE A 118 -11.95 -8.93 -1.04
N GLU A 119 -11.47 -9.45 -2.17
CA GLU A 119 -12.29 -9.68 -3.37
C GLU A 119 -13.09 -11.00 -3.26
N ASN A 120 -14.34 -11.00 -3.73
CA ASN A 120 -15.09 -12.26 -3.87
C ASN A 120 -14.62 -13.01 -5.12
N ILE A 121 -14.06 -14.20 -4.94
CA ILE A 121 -13.45 -14.97 -6.02
C ILE A 121 -14.38 -16.12 -6.41
N ASN A 122 -14.81 -16.09 -7.67
CA ASN A 122 -15.47 -17.22 -8.34
C ASN A 122 -14.56 -17.84 -9.40
N SER A 123 -15.01 -18.94 -9.99
CA SER A 123 -14.27 -19.68 -11.02
C SER A 123 -13.83 -18.80 -12.21
N GLN A 124 -14.70 -17.88 -12.66
CA GLN A 124 -14.38 -17.00 -13.78
C GLN A 124 -13.30 -15.96 -13.40
N PHE A 125 -13.42 -15.37 -12.22
CA PHE A 125 -12.47 -14.40 -11.71
C PHE A 125 -11.10 -15.07 -11.51
N PHE A 126 -11.06 -16.24 -10.87
CA PHE A 126 -9.83 -16.98 -10.64
C PHE A 126 -9.08 -17.23 -11.96
N ASN A 127 -9.76 -17.79 -12.96
CA ASN A 127 -9.14 -18.12 -14.25
C ASN A 127 -8.70 -16.88 -15.04
N LYS A 128 -9.42 -15.75 -14.95
CA LYS A 128 -9.09 -14.54 -15.70
C LYS A 128 -8.09 -13.62 -15.00
N ARG A 129 -8.06 -13.60 -13.67
CA ARG A 129 -7.39 -12.54 -12.88
C ARG A 129 -6.35 -13.06 -11.88
N ILE A 130 -6.31 -14.36 -11.61
CA ILE A 130 -5.40 -14.98 -10.63
C ILE A 130 -4.46 -15.96 -11.32
N LYS A 131 -5.04 -16.94 -12.01
CA LYS A 131 -4.31 -17.99 -12.70
C LYS A 131 -3.44 -17.40 -13.82
N ASP A 132 -2.18 -17.79 -13.83
CA ASP A 132 -1.16 -17.41 -14.81
C ASP A 132 -0.93 -15.88 -14.96
N GLN A 133 -1.38 -15.07 -13.99
CA GLN A 133 -1.19 -13.60 -13.99
C GLN A 133 0.08 -13.14 -13.26
N GLY A 134 0.81 -14.04 -12.61
CA GLY A 134 2.07 -13.73 -11.91
C GLY A 134 1.97 -12.92 -10.61
N MET A 135 0.77 -12.43 -10.27
CA MET A 135 0.48 -11.74 -9.01
C MET A 135 0.29 -12.76 -7.88
N THR A 136 0.86 -12.49 -6.70
CA THR A 136 0.62 -13.31 -5.50
C THR A 136 -0.73 -12.96 -4.87
N TRP A 137 -1.50 -13.99 -4.52
CA TRP A 137 -2.80 -13.84 -3.87
C TRP A 137 -2.86 -14.57 -2.53
N LEU A 138 -3.37 -13.89 -1.51
CA LEU A 138 -3.82 -14.46 -0.26
C LEU A 138 -5.30 -14.83 -0.39
N LEU A 139 -5.63 -16.10 -0.29
CA LEU A 139 -6.96 -16.64 -0.55
C LEU A 139 -7.54 -17.26 0.72
N LEU A 140 -8.68 -16.73 1.17
CA LEU A 140 -9.48 -17.27 2.26
C LEU A 140 -10.52 -18.23 1.71
N PHE A 141 -10.36 -19.52 2.00
CA PHE A 141 -11.35 -20.55 1.67
C PHE A 141 -12.26 -20.78 2.88
N TYR A 142 -13.57 -20.67 2.66
CA TYR A 142 -14.54 -20.76 3.74
C TYR A 142 -15.85 -21.42 3.30
N THR A 143 -16.67 -21.78 4.29
CA THR A 143 -18.10 -22.03 4.12
C THR A 143 -18.87 -21.10 5.06
N PRO A 144 -20.16 -20.78 4.81
CA PRO A 144 -20.90 -19.80 5.62
C PRO A 144 -20.97 -20.14 7.12
N SER A 145 -20.87 -21.42 7.48
CA SER A 145 -20.89 -21.91 8.86
C SER A 145 -19.49 -22.22 9.43
N ALA A 146 -18.42 -21.86 8.73
CA ALA A 146 -17.06 -22.20 9.13
C ALA A 146 -16.59 -21.35 10.31
N LYS A 147 -15.92 -22.00 11.28
CA LYS A 147 -15.29 -21.30 12.40
C LYS A 147 -14.11 -20.45 11.93
N GLY A 148 -13.86 -19.34 12.63
CA GLY A 148 -12.71 -18.48 12.40
C GLY A 148 -12.78 -17.57 11.16
N TYR A 149 -13.88 -17.59 10.40
CA TYR A 149 -14.03 -16.81 9.17
C TYR A 149 -13.73 -15.31 9.37
N HIS A 150 -14.45 -14.64 10.28
CA HIS A 150 -14.30 -13.19 10.50
C HIS A 150 -12.90 -12.78 10.99
N VAL A 151 -12.25 -13.63 11.79
CA VAL A 151 -10.89 -13.38 12.29
C VAL A 151 -9.90 -13.46 11.14
N LEU A 152 -9.97 -14.52 10.33
CA LEU A 152 -9.06 -14.69 9.19
C LEU A 152 -9.32 -13.66 8.08
N GLU A 153 -10.57 -13.25 7.87
CA GLU A 153 -10.94 -12.19 6.93
C GLU A 153 -10.29 -10.87 7.32
N SER A 154 -10.43 -10.46 8.59
CA SER A 154 -9.82 -9.23 9.12
C SER A 154 -8.29 -9.25 9.01
N ILE A 155 -7.64 -10.32 9.45
CA ILE A 155 -6.18 -10.44 9.37
C ILE A 155 -5.70 -10.45 7.91
N ALA A 156 -6.42 -11.11 7.00
CA ALA A 156 -6.08 -11.12 5.59
C ALA A 156 -6.20 -9.73 4.95
N GLU A 157 -7.20 -8.95 5.33
CA GLU A 157 -7.38 -7.56 4.88
C GLU A 157 -6.24 -6.66 5.37
N ASP A 158 -5.87 -6.76 6.66
CA ASP A 158 -4.74 -6.03 7.23
C ASP A 158 -3.41 -6.35 6.51
N VAL A 159 -3.16 -7.63 6.23
CA VAL A 159 -1.97 -8.06 5.48
C VAL A 159 -2.00 -7.53 4.04
N ALA A 160 -3.14 -7.60 3.35
CA ALA A 160 -3.28 -7.08 1.99
C ALA A 160 -3.08 -5.57 1.92
N ASN A 161 -3.55 -4.83 2.92
CA ASN A 161 -3.31 -3.40 3.06
C ASN A 161 -1.83 -3.10 3.32
N SER A 162 -1.16 -3.89 4.18
CA SER A 162 0.28 -3.72 4.45
C SER A 162 1.18 -4.10 3.28
N LEU A 163 0.75 -5.05 2.44
CA LEU A 163 1.46 -5.52 1.25
C LEU A 163 0.84 -5.01 -0.05
N GLN A 164 0.18 -3.85 -0.01
CA GLN A 164 -0.56 -3.34 -1.15
C GLN A 164 0.35 -3.17 -2.38
N GLY A 165 -0.08 -3.76 -3.50
CA GLY A 165 0.71 -3.82 -4.74
C GLY A 165 1.60 -5.05 -4.87
N ALA A 166 2.00 -5.69 -3.76
CA ALA A 166 2.79 -6.93 -3.76
C ALA A 166 1.95 -8.19 -3.55
N VAL A 167 0.86 -8.09 -2.78
CA VAL A 167 -0.11 -9.17 -2.54
C VAL A 167 -1.52 -8.63 -2.67
N LYS A 168 -2.44 -9.43 -3.22
CA LYS A 168 -3.89 -9.17 -3.19
C LYS A 168 -4.60 -10.18 -2.29
N ALA A 169 -5.74 -9.82 -1.73
CA ALA A 169 -6.57 -10.75 -0.97
C ALA A 169 -7.88 -11.07 -1.69
N GLY A 170 -8.34 -12.30 -1.52
CA GLY A 170 -9.65 -12.74 -1.98
C GLY A 170 -10.24 -13.82 -1.07
N LYS A 171 -11.56 -14.00 -1.15
CA LYS A 171 -12.29 -15.05 -0.44
C LYS A 171 -13.10 -15.91 -1.40
N ILE A 172 -13.12 -17.22 -1.13
CA ILE A 172 -13.77 -18.24 -1.93
C ILE A 172 -14.74 -19.01 -1.02
N ASN A 173 -16.04 -18.92 -1.34
CA ASN A 173 -17.06 -19.70 -0.67
C ASN A 173 -17.14 -21.10 -1.29
N CYS A 174 -16.56 -22.10 -0.64
CA CYS A 174 -16.54 -23.48 -1.13
C CYS A 174 -17.89 -24.20 -1.10
N LEU A 175 -18.92 -23.61 -0.49
CA LEU A 175 -20.29 -24.13 -0.63
C LEU A 175 -20.88 -23.80 -2.01
N VAL A 176 -20.52 -22.63 -2.55
CA VAL A 176 -20.98 -22.13 -3.85
C VAL A 176 -20.03 -22.59 -4.95
N GLU A 177 -18.73 -22.33 -4.80
CA GLU A 177 -17.68 -22.62 -5.78
C GLU A 177 -17.05 -24.00 -5.56
N LYS A 178 -17.89 -25.05 -5.47
CA LYS A 178 -17.46 -26.41 -5.14
C LYS A 178 -16.40 -26.96 -6.11
N THR A 179 -16.60 -26.72 -7.40
CA THR A 179 -15.68 -27.15 -8.46
C THR A 179 -14.33 -26.46 -8.34
N LEU A 180 -14.31 -25.14 -8.18
CA LEU A 180 -13.08 -24.37 -7.99
C LEU A 180 -12.29 -24.86 -6.77
N CYS A 181 -12.94 -25.02 -5.61
CA CYS A 181 -12.24 -25.51 -4.42
C CYS A 181 -11.66 -26.90 -4.64
N LYS A 182 -12.43 -27.82 -5.27
CA LYS A 182 -11.96 -29.16 -5.61
C LYS A 182 -10.76 -29.14 -6.56
N ASP A 183 -10.81 -28.33 -7.62
CA ASP A 183 -9.74 -28.19 -8.62
C ASP A 183 -8.46 -27.60 -8.02
N LEU A 184 -8.61 -26.76 -6.99
CA LEU A 184 -7.50 -26.20 -6.21
C LEU A 184 -7.02 -27.11 -5.08
N GLY A 185 -7.56 -28.34 -4.97
CA GLY A 185 -7.18 -29.31 -3.94
C GLY A 185 -7.68 -28.97 -2.54
N VAL A 186 -8.61 -28.01 -2.40
CA VAL A 186 -9.19 -27.58 -1.13
C VAL A 186 -10.51 -28.30 -0.89
N SER A 187 -10.53 -29.14 0.15
CA SER A 187 -11.76 -29.80 0.57
C SER A 187 -12.57 -28.89 1.51
N PRO A 188 -13.91 -28.90 1.43
CA PRO A 188 -14.75 -28.21 2.41
C PRO A 188 -14.40 -28.64 3.84
N SER A 189 -14.19 -27.65 4.71
CA SER A 189 -13.81 -27.87 6.11
C SER A 189 -14.75 -27.12 7.06
N LYS A 190 -14.81 -27.58 8.31
CA LYS A 190 -15.55 -26.92 9.40
C LYS A 190 -14.86 -25.63 9.89
N SER A 191 -13.62 -25.40 9.47
CA SER A 191 -12.84 -24.19 9.78
C SER A 191 -12.40 -23.52 8.48
N SER A 192 -12.37 -22.18 8.49
CA SER A 192 -11.83 -21.40 7.38
C SER A 192 -10.30 -21.55 7.31
N ARG A 193 -9.74 -21.44 6.11
CA ARG A 193 -8.30 -21.66 5.86
C ARG A 193 -7.75 -20.60 4.93
N LEU A 194 -6.53 -20.15 5.21
CA LEU A 194 -5.79 -19.22 4.36
C LEU A 194 -4.77 -19.97 3.53
N TYR A 195 -4.65 -19.57 2.28
CA TYR A 195 -3.65 -20.09 1.37
C TYR A 195 -2.99 -18.94 0.62
N VAL A 196 -1.72 -19.09 0.27
CA VAL A 196 -1.06 -18.22 -0.69
C VAL A 196 -1.01 -18.93 -2.04
N TYR A 197 -1.57 -18.29 -3.06
CA TYR A 197 -1.35 -18.66 -4.45
C TYR A 197 -0.05 -18.00 -4.93
N SER A 198 1.01 -18.81 -4.97
CA SER A 198 2.40 -18.40 -5.15
C SER A 198 2.95 -18.80 -6.51
N TYR A 199 3.93 -18.03 -6.98
CA TYR A 199 4.76 -18.35 -8.14
C TYR A 199 6.24 -18.53 -7.75
N ALA A 200 6.50 -18.96 -6.51
CA ALA A 200 7.88 -19.08 -5.99
C ALA A 200 8.71 -20.20 -6.66
N SER A 201 8.06 -21.24 -7.21
CA SER A 201 8.72 -22.45 -7.73
C SER A 201 8.31 -22.75 -9.18
N GLY A 202 9.07 -22.27 -10.16
CA GLY A 202 9.03 -22.83 -11.53
C GLY A 202 7.89 -22.36 -12.43
N GLY A 203 7.45 -21.10 -12.30
CA GLY A 203 6.62 -20.44 -13.33
C GLY A 203 5.14 -20.85 -13.36
N ARG A 204 4.74 -21.91 -12.65
CA ARG A 204 3.34 -22.30 -12.47
C ARG A 204 2.85 -21.88 -11.09
N GLY A 205 1.63 -21.36 -11.03
CA GLY A 205 1.01 -20.98 -9.78
C GLY A 205 0.69 -22.21 -8.93
N SER A 206 1.06 -22.18 -7.65
CA SER A 206 0.80 -23.24 -6.67
C SER A 206 0.14 -22.68 -5.43
N LEU A 207 -0.76 -23.46 -4.83
CA LEU A 207 -1.44 -23.09 -3.59
C LEU A 207 -0.68 -23.66 -2.39
N VAL A 208 -0.40 -22.82 -1.39
CA VAL A 208 0.29 -23.22 -0.16
C VAL A 208 -0.53 -22.82 1.05
N GLU A 209 -0.85 -23.79 1.92
CA GLU A 209 -1.65 -23.57 3.13
C GLU A 209 -0.86 -22.81 4.19
N TYR A 210 -1.51 -21.83 4.81
CA TYR A 210 -0.99 -21.16 6.00
C TYR A 210 -1.48 -21.90 7.24
N THR A 211 -0.54 -22.44 8.02
CA THR A 211 -0.80 -23.18 9.26
C THR A 211 -0.19 -22.50 10.50
N GLY A 212 0.27 -21.25 10.36
CA GLY A 212 0.86 -20.48 11.45
C GLY A 212 -0.19 -19.78 12.33
N ASP A 213 0.30 -18.91 13.20
CA ASP A 213 -0.53 -18.17 14.16
C ASP A 213 -1.51 -17.20 13.47
N PHE A 214 -2.68 -17.00 14.08
CA PHE A 214 -3.70 -16.08 13.56
C PHE A 214 -3.38 -14.64 13.96
N ASP A 215 -2.27 -14.12 13.43
CA ASP A 215 -1.85 -12.74 13.59
C ASP A 215 -1.26 -12.16 12.28
N THR A 216 -1.34 -10.84 12.16
CA THR A 216 -0.95 -10.09 10.95
C THR A 216 0.56 -10.22 10.66
N LYS A 217 1.41 -10.33 11.68
CA LYS A 217 2.87 -10.36 11.51
C LYS A 217 3.31 -11.70 10.92
N SER A 218 2.83 -12.80 11.48
CA SER A 218 3.15 -14.15 11.02
C SER A 218 2.61 -14.38 9.61
N LEU A 219 1.37 -13.98 9.33
CA LEU A 219 0.78 -14.11 8.00
C LEU A 219 1.47 -13.21 6.96
N LYS A 220 1.85 -11.99 7.32
CA LYS A 220 2.60 -11.09 6.43
C LYS A 220 3.95 -11.69 6.04
N THR A 221 4.68 -12.23 7.02
CA THR A 221 5.99 -12.87 6.78
C THR A 221 5.83 -14.05 5.84
N PHE A 222 4.85 -14.92 6.09
CA PHE A 222 4.49 -16.02 5.21
C PHE A 222 4.21 -15.53 3.78
N CYS A 223 3.36 -14.51 3.60
CA CYS A 223 3.08 -13.96 2.27
C CYS A 223 4.34 -13.45 1.56
N GLN A 224 5.26 -12.79 2.29
CA GLN A 224 6.52 -12.30 1.73
C GLN A 224 7.46 -13.43 1.29
N ASP A 225 7.53 -14.52 2.04
CA ASP A 225 8.38 -15.66 1.69
C ASP A 225 7.97 -16.31 0.37
N TYR A 226 6.66 -16.35 0.12
CA TYR A 226 6.03 -16.92 -1.08
C TYR A 226 5.82 -15.92 -2.24
N LEU A 227 6.35 -14.69 -2.16
CA LEU A 227 6.39 -13.81 -3.32
C LEU A 227 7.20 -14.43 -4.49
N PRO A 228 7.00 -13.98 -5.73
CA PRO A 228 7.69 -14.53 -6.88
C PRO A 228 9.22 -14.42 -6.74
N ARG A 229 9.93 -15.41 -7.28
CA ARG A 229 11.41 -15.49 -7.28
C ARG A 229 11.95 -15.58 -8.71
N PHE A 230 11.37 -14.78 -9.61
CA PHE A 230 11.78 -14.73 -11.02
C PHE A 230 12.97 -13.81 -11.27
N SER A 231 13.31 -12.94 -10.32
CA SER A 231 14.57 -12.20 -10.36
C SER A 231 15.74 -13.13 -10.03
N LYS A 232 16.71 -13.21 -10.94
CA LYS A 232 17.95 -13.95 -10.70
C LYS A 232 18.98 -13.04 -10.02
N ARG A 233 19.44 -13.47 -8.84
CA ARG A 233 20.54 -12.80 -8.15
C ARG A 233 21.84 -13.03 -8.92
N VAL A 234 22.59 -11.96 -9.22
CA VAL A 234 23.83 -12.02 -9.99
C VAL A 234 24.98 -11.31 -9.26
N ASP A 235 26.20 -11.80 -9.46
CA ASP A 235 27.42 -11.08 -9.10
C ASP A 235 27.77 -10.14 -10.25
N LEU A 236 27.68 -8.83 -10.01
CA LEU A 236 27.87 -7.82 -11.04
C LEU A 236 29.24 -7.97 -11.74
N ARG A 237 30.28 -8.44 -11.04
CA ARG A 237 31.63 -8.63 -11.58
C ARG A 237 31.71 -9.66 -12.70
N ARG A 238 30.76 -10.60 -12.72
CA ARG A 238 30.67 -11.69 -13.72
C ARG A 238 29.44 -11.55 -14.60
N PHE A 239 28.62 -10.55 -14.34
CA PHE A 239 27.36 -10.37 -15.04
C PHE A 239 27.58 -9.58 -16.33
N ASP A 240 27.06 -10.13 -17.41
CA ASP A 240 26.86 -9.44 -18.67
C ASP A 240 25.48 -9.85 -19.19
N PHE A 241 24.68 -8.86 -19.57
CA PHE A 241 23.39 -9.10 -20.19
C PHE A 241 23.49 -9.90 -21.51
N SER A 242 24.67 -9.95 -22.14
CA SER A 242 24.90 -10.72 -23.38
C SER A 242 24.97 -12.24 -23.15
N SER A 243 25.18 -12.66 -21.90
CA SER A 243 25.37 -14.06 -21.55
C SER A 243 24.03 -14.79 -21.45
N GLN A 244 23.72 -15.58 -22.50
CA GLN A 244 22.57 -16.47 -22.62
C GLN A 244 21.17 -15.81 -22.67
N THR A 245 20.59 -15.70 -23.87
CA THR A 245 19.13 -15.74 -24.01
C THR A 245 18.72 -16.43 -25.30
N MET A 246 18.10 -17.61 -25.17
CA MET A 246 17.28 -18.23 -26.24
C MET A 246 15.96 -17.47 -26.43
N ASP A 247 15.55 -16.70 -25.41
CA ASP A 247 14.32 -15.94 -25.37
C ASP A 247 14.62 -14.47 -25.73
N ASN A 248 14.10 -14.00 -26.85
CA ASN A 248 14.27 -12.65 -27.38
C ASN A 248 13.52 -11.58 -26.54
N LEU A 249 13.82 -11.53 -25.23
CA LEU A 249 13.13 -10.70 -24.25
C LEU A 249 14.03 -9.56 -23.74
N PRO A 250 13.46 -8.38 -23.46
CA PRO A 250 14.18 -7.31 -22.78
C PRO A 250 14.59 -7.75 -21.36
N GLN A 251 15.69 -7.19 -20.89
CA GLN A 251 16.29 -7.55 -19.60
C GLN A 251 16.30 -6.34 -18.67
N VAL A 252 16.09 -6.56 -17.38
CA VAL A 252 16.13 -5.50 -16.36
C VAL A 252 16.93 -5.95 -15.15
N LEU A 253 17.85 -5.11 -14.70
CA LEU A 253 18.73 -5.33 -13.56
C LEU A 253 18.48 -4.25 -12.51
N LEU A 254 18.11 -4.66 -11.31
CA LEU A 254 18.12 -3.80 -10.14
C LEU A 254 19.48 -3.89 -9.44
N VAL A 255 20.19 -2.77 -9.35
CA VAL A 255 21.39 -2.64 -8.51
C VAL A 255 21.05 -1.87 -7.24
N SER A 256 21.39 -2.45 -6.09
CA SER A 256 21.10 -1.84 -4.79
C SER A 256 22.10 -2.25 -3.72
N THR A 257 22.12 -1.53 -2.61
CA THR A 257 22.93 -1.86 -1.43
C THR A 257 22.32 -2.97 -0.57
N LYS A 258 21.20 -3.58 -0.99
CA LYS A 258 20.47 -4.58 -0.21
C LYS A 258 20.95 -5.99 -0.54
N LYS A 259 21.19 -6.77 0.51
CA LYS A 259 21.54 -8.20 0.43
C LYS A 259 20.41 -9.08 -0.14
N ASP A 260 19.17 -8.74 0.19
CA ASP A 260 18.01 -9.49 -0.29
C ASP A 260 17.28 -8.74 -1.40
N THR A 261 16.65 -9.49 -2.30
CA THR A 261 15.83 -8.93 -3.36
C THR A 261 14.62 -8.19 -2.75
N PRO A 262 14.45 -6.88 -3.01
CA PRO A 262 13.37 -6.10 -2.41
C PRO A 262 11.97 -6.63 -2.78
N VAL A 263 11.02 -6.53 -1.84
CA VAL A 263 9.62 -6.96 -2.02
C VAL A 263 8.99 -6.41 -3.30
N MET A 264 9.19 -5.12 -3.58
CA MET A 264 8.69 -4.47 -4.81
C MET A 264 9.24 -5.14 -6.08
N TRP A 265 10.53 -5.52 -6.08
CA TRP A 265 11.18 -6.16 -7.21
C TRP A 265 10.69 -7.59 -7.40
N ARG A 266 10.51 -8.33 -6.31
CA ARG A 266 9.89 -9.66 -6.33
C ARG A 266 8.47 -9.62 -6.90
N ALA A 267 7.65 -8.66 -6.47
CA ALA A 267 6.29 -8.48 -6.99
C ALA A 267 6.28 -8.16 -8.50
N LEU A 268 7.12 -7.23 -8.95
CA LEU A 268 7.23 -6.87 -10.36
C LEU A 268 7.74 -8.04 -11.21
N SER A 269 8.72 -8.81 -10.73
CA SER A 269 9.21 -9.99 -11.45
C SER A 269 8.11 -11.00 -11.75
N GLY A 270 7.09 -11.10 -10.88
CA GLY A 270 5.87 -11.87 -11.13
C GLY A 270 4.98 -11.26 -12.21
N LEU A 271 4.65 -9.97 -12.07
CA LEU A 271 3.76 -9.25 -13.00
C LEU A 271 4.28 -9.20 -14.44
N TYR A 272 5.59 -9.25 -14.60
CA TYR A 272 6.30 -9.19 -15.88
C TYR A 272 6.95 -10.51 -16.25
N ASN A 273 6.57 -11.60 -15.58
CA ASN A 273 7.06 -12.93 -15.89
C ASN A 273 6.84 -13.26 -17.38
N LYS A 274 7.87 -13.80 -18.05
CA LYS A 274 7.92 -14.09 -19.49
C LYS A 274 7.83 -12.86 -20.43
N ARG A 275 7.77 -11.65 -19.90
CA ARG A 275 7.86 -10.40 -20.67
C ARG A 275 9.24 -9.76 -20.55
N PHE A 276 9.90 -10.00 -19.41
CA PHE A 276 11.25 -9.52 -19.13
C PHE A 276 12.06 -10.59 -18.42
N MET A 277 13.38 -10.54 -18.61
CA MET A 277 14.34 -11.22 -17.74
C MET A 277 14.70 -10.29 -16.58
N PHE A 278 14.38 -10.71 -15.34
CA PHE A 278 14.66 -9.93 -14.14
C PHE A 278 15.96 -10.38 -13.48
N TYR A 279 16.78 -9.42 -13.09
CA TYR A 279 18.00 -9.61 -12.34
C TYR A 279 18.09 -8.64 -11.17
N ASP A 280 18.84 -9.01 -10.14
CA ASP A 280 19.23 -8.11 -9.07
C ASP A 280 20.65 -8.39 -8.58
N ALA A 281 21.36 -7.33 -8.18
CA ALA A 281 22.73 -7.40 -7.68
C ALA A 281 22.93 -6.47 -6.47
N GLU A 282 23.78 -6.93 -5.55
CA GLU A 282 24.31 -6.09 -4.48
C GLU A 282 25.47 -5.26 -4.98
N VAL A 283 25.45 -3.96 -4.70
CA VAL A 283 26.56 -3.06 -4.94
C VAL A 283 26.70 -2.09 -3.79
N HIS A 284 27.93 -1.71 -3.46
CA HIS A 284 28.22 -0.74 -2.40
C HIS A 284 28.72 0.59 -2.95
N ASP A 285 29.14 0.63 -4.22
CA ASP A 285 29.62 1.82 -4.91
C ASP A 285 29.39 1.73 -6.42
N ALA A 286 29.68 2.83 -7.11
CA ALA A 286 29.65 2.93 -8.57
C ALA A 286 31.01 2.56 -9.22
N SER A 287 31.88 1.81 -8.53
CA SER A 287 33.23 1.52 -9.05
C SER A 287 33.22 0.60 -10.27
N HIS A 288 32.17 -0.21 -10.41
CA HIS A 288 32.05 -1.24 -11.44
C HIS A 288 32.07 -0.66 -12.88
N PRO A 289 32.83 -1.23 -13.83
CA PRO A 289 32.97 -0.69 -15.18
C PRO A 289 31.65 -0.46 -15.92
N MET A 290 30.69 -1.38 -15.78
CA MET A 290 29.35 -1.23 -16.37
C MET A 290 28.61 -0.01 -15.80
N LEU A 291 28.69 0.21 -14.49
CA LEU A 291 28.00 1.34 -13.82
C LEU A 291 28.63 2.67 -14.24
N LYS A 292 29.96 2.75 -14.28
CA LYS A 292 30.68 3.93 -14.78
C LYS A 292 30.35 4.26 -16.24
N ARG A 293 30.34 3.24 -17.11
CA ARG A 293 30.01 3.40 -18.54
C ARG A 293 28.59 3.95 -18.73
N LEU A 294 27.66 3.49 -17.92
CA LEU A 294 26.26 3.91 -17.97
C LEU A 294 25.99 5.19 -17.16
N GLY A 295 26.99 5.73 -16.46
CA GLY A 295 26.86 6.96 -15.68
C GLY A 295 26.02 6.82 -14.40
N VAL A 296 25.94 5.62 -13.82
CA VAL A 296 25.16 5.38 -12.59
C VAL A 296 25.89 5.93 -11.38
N GLU A 297 25.26 6.86 -10.67
CA GLU A 297 25.82 7.51 -9.48
C GLU A 297 25.01 7.20 -8.21
N ASN A 298 23.70 6.99 -8.33
CA ASN A 298 22.80 6.89 -7.18
C ASN A 298 22.08 5.55 -7.11
N PHE A 299 22.17 4.88 -5.96
CA PHE A 299 21.47 3.63 -5.69
C PHE A 299 20.21 3.84 -4.81
N PRO A 300 19.14 3.03 -4.98
CA PRO A 300 19.00 1.94 -5.96
C PRO A 300 18.80 2.47 -7.38
N ALA A 301 19.31 1.71 -8.36
CA ALA A 301 19.14 2.02 -9.79
C ALA A 301 18.62 0.81 -10.56
N VAL A 302 17.84 1.07 -11.62
CA VAL A 302 17.33 0.06 -12.55
C VAL A 302 17.95 0.31 -13.91
N ILE A 303 18.62 -0.71 -14.43
CA ILE A 303 19.24 -0.72 -15.76
C ILE A 303 18.42 -1.66 -16.64
N GLY A 304 18.10 -1.23 -17.86
CA GLY A 304 17.39 -2.03 -18.84
C GLY A 304 18.27 -2.30 -20.05
N ARG A 305 18.23 -3.52 -20.56
CA ARG A 305 18.76 -3.85 -21.89
C ARG A 305 17.62 -4.20 -22.82
N MET A 306 17.59 -3.51 -23.94
CA MET A 306 16.63 -3.74 -25.00
C MET A 306 16.97 -4.98 -25.81
N VAL A 307 15.99 -5.46 -26.57
CA VAL A 307 16.16 -6.64 -27.45
C VAL A 307 17.23 -6.40 -28.53
N ASN A 308 17.39 -5.17 -29.00
CA ASN A 308 18.43 -4.75 -29.95
C ASN A 308 19.85 -4.71 -29.32
N GLY A 309 19.98 -4.96 -28.02
CA GLY A 309 21.24 -4.93 -27.28
C GLY A 309 21.58 -3.59 -26.61
N GLU A 310 20.79 -2.54 -26.82
CA GLU A 310 21.04 -1.22 -26.24
C GLU A 310 20.76 -1.21 -24.73
N GLU A 311 21.70 -0.68 -23.95
CA GLU A 311 21.64 -0.61 -22.49
C GLU A 311 21.34 0.82 -22.03
N HIS A 312 20.35 0.97 -21.16
CA HIS A 312 19.89 2.26 -20.65
C HIS A 312 19.72 2.23 -19.14
N VAL A 313 20.06 3.34 -18.49
CA VAL A 313 19.62 3.56 -17.11
C VAL A 313 18.16 4.00 -17.14
N LEU A 314 17.27 3.19 -16.57
CA LEU A 314 15.84 3.48 -16.54
C LEU A 314 15.47 4.41 -15.39
N ARG A 315 16.15 4.28 -14.25
CA ARG A 315 15.98 5.14 -13.06
C ARG A 315 17.14 4.99 -12.09
N GLU A 316 17.46 6.06 -11.38
CA GLU A 316 18.41 6.10 -10.26
C GLU A 316 17.79 6.73 -9.02
N GLY A 317 18.45 6.57 -7.87
CA GLY A 317 18.05 7.23 -6.63
C GLY A 317 16.61 6.92 -6.22
N ILE A 318 16.17 5.66 -6.41
CA ILE A 318 14.79 5.26 -6.17
C ILE A 318 14.43 5.49 -4.69
N THR A 319 13.60 6.49 -4.44
CA THR A 319 13.00 6.78 -3.12
C THR A 319 11.56 6.31 -3.10
N VAL A 320 11.16 5.66 -2.00
CA VAL A 320 9.85 5.03 -1.88
C VAL A 320 9.18 5.51 -0.60
N LYS A 321 8.01 6.15 -0.75
CA LYS A 321 7.19 6.62 0.39
C LYS A 321 6.51 5.46 1.09
N ASP A 322 5.91 4.58 0.30
CA ASP A 322 5.21 3.38 0.74
C ASP A 322 5.30 2.30 -0.33
N LEU A 323 5.00 1.05 0.01
CA LEU A 323 5.17 -0.08 -0.90
C LEU A 323 4.31 0.04 -2.17
N LYS A 324 3.08 0.56 -2.06
CA LYS A 324 2.15 0.68 -3.18
C LYS A 324 2.67 1.70 -4.18
N SER A 325 3.04 2.90 -3.72
CA SER A 325 3.59 3.95 -4.59
C SER A 325 4.87 3.48 -5.26
N GLY A 326 5.78 2.85 -4.52
CA GLY A 326 7.01 2.29 -5.07
C GLY A 326 6.76 1.26 -6.18
N ILE A 327 5.84 0.31 -5.97
CA ILE A 327 5.49 -0.68 -7.00
C ILE A 327 4.83 -0.01 -8.21
N SER A 328 3.93 0.94 -7.99
CA SER A 328 3.24 1.66 -9.06
C SER A 328 4.21 2.44 -9.94
N ASP A 329 5.16 3.15 -9.33
CA ASP A 329 6.13 3.97 -10.03
C ASP A 329 7.13 3.12 -10.84
N LEU A 330 7.60 2.02 -10.26
CA LEU A 330 8.46 1.07 -10.96
C LEU A 330 7.71 0.35 -12.08
N ARG A 331 6.43 0.01 -11.88
CA ARG A 331 5.58 -0.56 -12.93
C ARG A 331 5.43 0.40 -14.12
N ALA A 332 5.13 1.68 -13.88
CA ALA A 332 5.00 2.66 -14.94
C ALA A 332 6.30 2.79 -15.76
N MET A 333 7.45 2.80 -15.09
CA MET A 333 8.76 2.78 -15.74
C MET A 333 8.96 1.54 -16.63
N LEU A 334 8.63 0.35 -16.13
CA LEU A 334 8.77 -0.90 -16.89
C LEU A 334 7.80 -0.98 -18.07
N ASP A 335 6.56 -0.51 -17.92
CA ASP A 335 5.58 -0.44 -19.01
C ASP A 335 6.07 0.50 -20.13
N ASP A 336 6.68 1.63 -19.78
CA ASP A 336 7.24 2.55 -20.78
C ASP A 336 8.50 1.98 -21.44
N PHE A 337 9.32 1.23 -20.70
CA PHE A 337 10.46 0.51 -21.26
C PHE A 337 10.03 -0.62 -22.22
N GLU A 338 8.95 -1.35 -21.90
CA GLU A 338 8.40 -2.38 -22.78
C GLU A 338 7.89 -1.79 -24.11
N LYS A 339 7.13 -0.69 -24.04
CA LYS A 339 6.60 -0.02 -25.25
C LYS A 339 7.70 0.43 -26.20
N LYS A 340 8.86 0.82 -25.68
CA LYS A 340 10.03 1.17 -26.51
C LYS A 340 10.69 -0.05 -27.16
N ASN A 341 10.60 -1.22 -26.55
CA ASN A 341 11.12 -2.49 -27.09
C ASN A 341 10.20 -3.14 -28.14
N GLY A 342 8.90 -2.86 -28.09
CA GLY A 342 7.92 -3.38 -29.06
C GLY A 342 7.80 -2.56 -30.35
N ARG A 343 8.66 -1.56 -30.56
CA ARG A 343 8.77 -0.75 -31.78
C ARG A 343 10.05 -1.10 -32.51
#